data_AF-A0ABD7XXT0-F1
#
_entry.id   AF-A0ABD7XXT0-F1
#
_cell.length_a   1.000
_cell.length_b   1.000
_cell.length_c   1.000
_cell.angle_alpha   90.00
_cell.angle_beta   90.00
_cell.angle_gamma   90.00
#
_symmetry.space_group_name_H-M   'P 1'
#
loop_
_entity.id
_entity.type
_entity.pdbx_description
1 polymer ?
#
loop_
_entity_poly.entity_id
_entity_poly.type
_entity_poly.pdbx_seq_one_letter_code
_entity_poly.pdbx_strand_id
1 'polypeptide(L)'
;MADNVMARKDGQWTIVSMMPDVCKTPMGGSTPPVPYPVTASLGDSQMTSKTVFANGNPIVRFDSSFAPDTIGDQAGVAHGIESGTVGAKCWPIDHSKTVRVESKMIVRHSDQFWMNGNYVGKDAKAARWRGRKAQIAEAKEKVGSLPPGAERDKLQAAANRFETNNSVVEQAKLAQNVYNPKLDTPEGWNNVSGDPAKLAQYKLKSGDFSIPGTNFRAQVYEPDKDVFGSDFKPQVVFQGTDKTSMSDWKNNLLQGMNKDSAYYSRAVSIGKALAKSGADVDIVGHSLGGGMASAASRTSGLAATTFNSAGLNPSTVARYGGTPVASDIQAYRVEGEVLTAAQEKSHGLMPTAVGEPHILPGQGGSIAKHGMDKVIDGIEQQKTEDQTTILKAIGE
;
A
#
# COMPACT_ATOMS: atom_id res chain seq x y z
N MET A 1 22.65 39.93 6.55
CA MET A 1 21.70 39.35 5.57
C MET A 1 20.48 38.90 6.35
N ALA A 2 19.28 38.81 5.77
CA ALA A 2 18.14 38.31 6.54
C ALA A 2 18.38 36.83 6.87
N ASP A 3 18.67 36.52 8.13
CA ASP A 3 19.17 35.19 8.54
C ASP A 3 18.13 34.06 8.32
N ASN A 4 16.85 34.41 8.19
CA ASN A 4 15.72 33.48 8.22
C ASN A 4 14.67 33.69 7.11
N VAL A 5 15.04 33.49 5.83
CA VAL A 5 14.05 33.57 4.71
C VAL A 5 13.62 32.21 4.15
N MET A 6 14.44 31.17 4.26
CA MET A 6 14.20 29.87 3.63
C MET A 6 14.47 28.71 4.59
N ALA A 7 13.53 27.76 4.61
CA ALA A 7 13.64 26.54 5.39
C ALA A 7 14.77 25.67 4.83
N ARG A 8 15.57 25.12 5.74
CA ARG A 8 16.80 24.38 5.43
C ARG A 8 17.03 23.33 6.51
N LYS A 9 17.87 22.34 6.22
CA LYS A 9 18.25 21.26 7.15
C LYS A 9 19.09 21.82 8.30
N ASP A 10 18.42 22.45 9.25
CA ASP A 10 19.04 23.23 10.32
C ASP A 10 18.21 23.09 11.59
N GLY A 11 18.86 22.65 12.66
CA GLY A 11 18.23 22.33 13.94
C GLY A 11 17.59 23.54 14.64
N GLN A 12 17.97 24.77 14.24
CA GLN A 12 17.37 25.99 14.78
C GLN A 12 15.95 26.26 14.24
N TRP A 13 15.57 25.58 13.16
CA TRP A 13 14.22 25.69 12.61
C TRP A 13 13.32 24.62 13.19
N THR A 14 12.25 25.05 13.84
CA THR A 14 11.28 24.16 14.48
C THR A 14 9.91 24.40 13.88
N ILE A 15 9.28 23.32 13.44
CA ILE A 15 7.87 23.28 13.12
C ILE A 15 7.12 23.15 14.45
N VAL A 16 6.18 24.06 14.71
CA VAL A 16 5.42 24.11 15.96
C VAL A 16 3.94 23.95 15.64
N SER A 17 3.26 23.07 16.38
CA SER A 17 1.85 22.80 16.20
C SER A 17 0.99 24.05 16.45
N MET A 18 0.12 24.41 15.51
CA MET A 18 -0.88 25.46 15.69
C MET A 18 -2.09 25.00 16.53
N MET A 19 -2.34 23.68 16.54
CA MET A 19 -3.36 23.01 17.35
C MET A 19 -2.74 21.73 17.93
N PRO A 20 -3.10 21.32 19.17
CA PRO A 20 -2.55 20.11 19.77
C PRO A 20 -3.05 18.84 19.07
N ASP A 21 -2.26 17.77 19.07
CA ASP A 21 -2.75 16.45 18.68
C ASP A 21 -3.48 15.80 19.86
N VAL A 22 -4.70 15.33 19.65
CA VAL A 22 -5.53 14.72 20.70
C VAL A 22 -5.38 13.21 20.63
N CYS A 23 -4.54 12.65 21.52
CA CYS A 23 -4.21 11.24 21.53
C CYS A 23 -4.96 10.46 22.61
N LYS A 24 -5.22 9.19 22.32
CA LYS A 24 -5.74 8.24 23.32
C LYS A 24 -4.60 7.81 24.24
N THR A 25 -4.66 8.25 25.49
CA THR A 25 -3.57 8.06 26.46
C THR A 25 -4.01 7.14 27.60
N PRO A 26 -3.36 5.99 27.81
CA PRO A 26 -3.64 5.13 28.95
C PRO A 26 -3.37 5.84 30.28
N MET A 27 -4.39 5.90 31.13
CA MET A 27 -4.33 6.44 32.49
C MET A 27 -5.11 5.51 33.43
N GLY A 28 -4.36 4.67 34.15
CA GLY A 28 -4.95 3.59 34.95
C GLY A 28 -5.74 2.62 34.08
N GLY A 29 -6.98 2.33 34.46
CA GLY A 29 -7.89 1.46 33.70
C GLY A 29 -8.63 2.14 32.54
N SER A 30 -8.29 3.37 32.17
CA SER A 30 -8.97 4.16 31.14
C SER A 30 -8.01 4.64 30.05
N THR A 31 -8.54 5.06 28.90
CA THR A 31 -7.74 5.62 27.79
C THR A 31 -8.42 6.87 27.21
N PRO A 32 -8.55 7.95 28.00
CA PRO A 32 -9.23 9.17 27.55
C PRO A 32 -8.41 9.95 26.51
N PRO A 33 -9.05 10.86 25.77
CA PRO A 33 -8.39 11.79 24.88
C PRO A 33 -7.60 12.86 25.65
N VAL A 34 -6.33 13.05 25.30
CA VAL A 34 -5.43 14.05 25.90
C VAL A 34 -4.77 14.87 24.78
N PRO A 35 -4.85 16.22 24.83
CA PRO A 35 -4.17 17.09 23.86
C PRO A 35 -2.67 17.21 24.16
N TYR A 36 -1.83 17.03 23.13
CA TYR A 36 -0.37 17.18 23.18
C TYR A 36 0.09 18.27 22.21
N PRO A 37 0.85 19.28 22.65
CA PRO A 37 1.57 20.13 21.73
C PRO A 37 2.69 19.32 21.08
N VAL A 38 2.81 19.41 19.76
CA VAL A 38 3.84 18.67 19.01
C VAL A 38 4.79 19.61 18.29
N THR A 39 6.05 19.21 18.21
CA THR A 39 7.10 19.96 17.50
C THR A 39 7.94 19.02 16.65
N ALA A 40 8.58 19.54 15.60
CA ALA A 40 9.59 18.80 14.84
C ALA A 40 10.72 19.74 14.41
N SER A 41 11.97 19.31 14.59
CA SER A 41 13.13 20.07 14.13
C SER A 41 13.41 19.79 12.65
N LEU A 42 13.80 20.82 11.88
CA LEU A 42 14.27 20.61 10.52
C LEU A 42 15.71 20.08 10.45
N GLY A 43 16.43 19.94 11.57
CA GLY A 43 17.82 19.48 11.60
C GLY A 43 18.06 18.12 10.93
N ASP A 44 17.08 17.22 11.05
CA ASP A 44 17.12 15.90 10.42
C ASP A 44 16.23 15.80 9.17
N SER A 45 15.95 16.92 8.52
CA SER A 45 15.19 16.94 7.27
C SER A 45 15.85 16.05 6.21
N GLN A 46 15.04 15.26 5.53
CA GLN A 46 15.46 14.33 4.48
C GLN A 46 15.06 14.88 3.11
N MET A 47 15.68 14.35 2.04
CA MET A 47 15.40 14.74 0.66
C MET A 47 15.55 16.25 0.40
N THR A 48 16.48 16.89 1.11
CA THR A 48 16.79 18.32 0.94
C THR A 48 17.60 18.55 -0.34
N SER A 49 17.88 19.81 -0.67
CA SER A 49 18.63 20.18 -1.86
C SER A 49 20.05 19.64 -1.83
N LYS A 50 20.52 19.01 -2.91
CA LYS A 50 21.89 18.48 -3.03
C LYS A 50 22.91 19.54 -3.45
N THR A 51 22.45 20.55 -4.19
CA THR A 51 23.33 21.50 -4.90
C THR A 51 23.21 22.94 -4.40
N VAL A 52 22.07 23.30 -3.81
CA VAL A 52 21.82 24.66 -3.30
C VAL A 52 21.68 24.65 -1.79
N PHE A 53 22.47 25.50 -1.14
CA PHE A 53 22.57 25.63 0.31
C PHE A 53 22.21 27.05 0.70
N ALA A 54 21.57 27.23 1.86
CA ALA A 54 21.51 28.53 2.53
C ALA A 54 22.21 28.43 3.87
N ASN A 55 23.06 29.41 4.17
CA ASN A 55 23.82 29.45 5.42
C ASN A 55 24.56 28.13 5.70
N GLY A 56 25.09 27.49 4.65
CA GLY A 56 25.80 26.21 4.74
C GLY A 56 24.91 24.96 4.84
N ASN A 57 23.58 25.11 4.94
CA ASN A 57 22.66 23.98 5.10
C ASN A 57 21.80 23.72 3.84
N PRO A 58 21.59 22.44 3.47
CA PRO A 58 20.69 22.04 2.38
C PRO A 58 19.29 22.63 2.49
N ILE A 59 18.73 23.10 1.37
CA ILE A 59 17.38 23.66 1.33
C ILE A 59 16.28 22.61 1.46
N VAL A 60 15.27 22.89 2.29
CA VAL A 60 14.02 22.13 2.33
C VAL A 60 13.18 22.50 1.10
N ARG A 61 12.90 21.48 0.29
CA ARG A 61 12.17 21.59 -0.97
C ARG A 61 10.75 21.07 -0.80
N PHE A 62 9.77 21.84 -1.26
CA PHE A 62 8.37 21.44 -1.31
C PHE A 62 8.19 20.24 -2.26
N ASP A 63 7.28 19.31 -1.92
CA ASP A 63 7.01 18.11 -2.74
C ASP A 63 8.26 17.21 -2.95
N SER A 64 9.18 17.21 -1.98
CA SER A 64 10.27 16.22 -1.91
C SER A 64 10.84 16.07 -0.51
N SER A 65 11.11 17.18 0.20
CA SER A 65 11.65 17.16 1.56
C SER A 65 10.58 16.91 2.61
N PHE A 66 10.97 16.24 3.69
CA PHE A 66 10.15 16.06 4.88
C PHE A 66 11.00 16.17 6.14
N ALA A 67 10.37 16.66 7.20
CA ALA A 67 10.97 16.72 8.52
C ALA A 67 10.82 15.37 9.26
N PRO A 68 11.66 15.08 10.25
CA PRO A 68 11.55 13.91 11.11
C PRO A 68 10.22 13.89 11.88
N ASP A 69 10.02 12.80 12.61
CA ASP A 69 8.84 12.56 13.42
C ASP A 69 8.62 13.65 14.47
N THR A 70 7.36 13.98 14.71
CA THR A 70 6.99 14.90 15.78
C THR A 70 7.38 14.37 17.15
N ILE A 71 7.64 15.31 18.06
CA ILE A 71 7.92 15.07 19.47
C ILE A 71 6.87 15.80 20.30
N GLY A 72 6.35 15.13 21.33
CA GLY A 72 5.44 15.71 22.33
C GLY A 72 4.27 14.81 22.69
N ASP A 73 3.89 13.88 21.81
CA ASP A 73 2.69 13.05 21.89
C ASP A 73 2.97 11.57 22.23
N GLN A 74 4.22 11.21 22.53
CA GLN A 74 4.64 9.81 22.75
C GLN A 74 3.90 9.07 23.88
N ALA A 75 3.30 9.80 24.81
CA ALA A 75 2.47 9.21 25.86
C ALA A 75 1.13 8.66 25.32
N GLY A 76 0.67 9.16 24.16
CA GLY A 76 -0.58 8.79 23.50
C GLY A 76 -0.55 7.46 22.77
N VAL A 77 0.00 6.40 23.38
CA VAL A 77 0.34 5.11 22.74
C VAL A 77 -0.82 4.40 22.01
N ALA A 78 -2.08 4.81 22.21
CA ALA A 78 -3.24 4.31 21.47
C ALA A 78 -3.64 5.22 20.29
N HIS A 79 -2.71 6.05 19.82
CA HIS A 79 -2.80 6.95 18.68
C HIS A 79 -3.74 8.15 18.83
N GLY A 80 -3.49 9.18 18.00
CA GLY A 80 -4.39 10.32 17.81
C GLY A 80 -5.79 9.91 17.36
N ILE A 81 -6.81 10.63 17.85
CA ILE A 81 -8.19 10.42 17.39
C ILE A 81 -8.34 10.75 15.92
N GLU A 82 -7.78 11.88 15.50
CA GLU A 82 -7.84 12.36 14.11
C GLU A 82 -6.58 12.01 13.33
N SER A 83 -5.40 12.20 13.93
CA SER A 83 -4.12 11.91 13.26
C SER A 83 -3.92 10.40 13.01
N GLY A 84 -4.45 9.54 13.89
CA GLY A 84 -4.21 8.10 13.85
C GLY A 84 -2.75 7.69 14.07
N THR A 85 -1.89 8.62 14.51
CA THR A 85 -0.45 8.40 14.70
C THR A 85 0.01 8.76 16.10
N VAL A 86 1.24 8.37 16.43
CA VAL A 86 2.05 8.92 17.53
C VAL A 86 3.44 9.17 16.98
N GLY A 87 3.94 10.40 17.04
CA GLY A 87 5.26 10.76 16.52
C GLY A 87 5.45 10.41 15.04
N ALA A 88 4.84 11.19 14.14
CA ALA A 88 4.95 10.98 12.69
C ALA A 88 5.56 12.17 11.96
N LYS A 89 6.11 11.91 10.76
CA LYS A 89 6.79 12.89 9.90
C LYS A 89 5.98 14.15 9.63
N CYS A 90 6.71 15.25 9.42
CA CYS A 90 6.11 16.51 8.99
C CYS A 90 6.37 16.78 7.51
N TRP A 91 5.36 17.30 6.81
CA TRP A 91 5.41 17.57 5.37
C TRP A 91 5.10 19.04 5.09
N PRO A 92 5.88 19.73 4.25
CA PRO A 92 5.54 21.09 3.83
C PRO A 92 4.14 21.15 3.16
N ILE A 93 3.32 22.13 3.52
CA ILE A 93 2.02 22.44 2.90
C ILE A 93 2.18 23.67 2.00
N ASP A 94 2.65 24.78 2.57
CA ASP A 94 2.88 26.00 1.83
C ASP A 94 4.28 26.05 1.23
N HIS A 95 4.44 26.92 0.24
CA HIS A 95 5.69 27.09 -0.49
C HIS A 95 5.74 28.42 -1.23
N SER A 96 6.92 28.75 -1.77
CA SER A 96 7.09 29.87 -2.69
C SER A 96 6.34 29.65 -4.00
N LYS A 97 5.64 30.67 -4.50
CA LYS A 97 4.96 30.61 -5.81
C LYS A 97 5.88 30.86 -7.00
N THR A 98 7.10 31.35 -6.76
CA THR A 98 7.97 31.88 -7.81
C THR A 98 9.42 31.39 -7.75
N VAL A 99 9.87 30.86 -6.62
CA VAL A 99 11.28 30.48 -6.42
C VAL A 99 11.43 28.96 -6.33
N ARG A 100 12.31 28.42 -7.17
CA ARG A 100 12.62 26.99 -7.25
C ARG A 100 14.10 26.71 -6.96
N VAL A 101 14.35 25.53 -6.41
CA VAL A 101 15.66 24.89 -6.24
C VAL A 101 15.52 23.45 -6.73
N GLU A 102 16.40 23.02 -7.65
CA GLU A 102 16.36 21.66 -8.22
C GLU A 102 14.96 21.29 -8.74
N SER A 103 14.37 22.21 -9.51
CA SER A 103 13.02 22.12 -10.09
C SER A 103 11.86 22.07 -9.07
N LYS A 104 12.13 22.06 -7.76
CA LYS A 104 11.14 22.05 -6.68
C LYS A 104 10.97 23.44 -6.07
N MET A 105 9.76 23.78 -5.62
CA MET A 105 9.53 25.06 -4.95
C MET A 105 10.24 25.07 -3.59
N ILE A 106 10.75 26.23 -3.17
CA ILE A 106 11.34 26.36 -1.83
C ILE A 106 10.26 26.52 -0.78
N VAL A 107 10.53 26.03 0.43
CA VAL A 107 9.74 26.30 1.63
C VAL A 107 10.34 27.51 2.34
N ARG A 108 9.50 28.48 2.72
CA ARG A 108 9.91 29.76 3.32
C ARG A 108 9.68 29.75 4.82
N HIS A 109 10.18 30.78 5.49
CA HIS A 109 9.75 31.08 6.85
C HIS A 109 8.22 31.29 6.89
N SER A 110 7.58 30.72 7.91
CA SER A 110 6.12 30.74 8.14
C SER A 110 5.26 29.92 7.16
N ASP A 111 5.84 29.24 6.18
CA ASP A 111 5.09 28.28 5.37
C ASP A 111 4.65 27.10 6.27
N GLN A 112 3.39 26.71 6.17
CA GLN A 112 2.81 25.69 7.05
C GLN A 112 3.33 24.28 6.72
N PHE A 113 3.31 23.42 7.72
CA PHE A 113 3.59 22.00 7.60
C PHE A 113 2.42 21.19 8.13
N TRP A 114 2.14 20.07 7.48
CA TRP A 114 1.37 19.00 8.06
C TRP A 114 2.24 18.35 9.11
N MET A 115 1.74 18.22 10.33
CA MET A 115 2.47 17.65 11.46
C MET A 115 1.78 16.38 11.92
N ASN A 116 2.58 15.47 12.46
CA ASN A 116 2.11 14.27 13.13
C ASN A 116 1.05 13.51 12.30
N GLY A 117 1.37 13.18 11.06
CA GLY A 117 0.46 12.41 10.24
C GLY A 117 0.96 12.19 8.82
N ASN A 118 0.27 11.29 8.13
CA ASN A 118 0.42 11.17 6.69
C ASN A 118 -0.32 12.34 6.03
N TYR A 119 0.40 13.19 5.29
CA TYR A 119 -0.19 14.25 4.46
C TYR A 119 -1.35 13.65 3.63
N VAL A 120 -2.60 13.98 3.97
CA VAL A 120 -3.79 13.40 3.34
C VAL A 120 -4.30 14.37 2.28
N GLY A 121 -4.42 13.89 1.04
CA GLY A 121 -4.96 14.67 -0.06
C GLY A 121 -4.49 14.16 -1.41
N LYS A 122 -5.30 14.37 -2.45
CA LYS A 122 -4.97 13.93 -3.81
C LYS A 122 -3.58 14.42 -4.27
N ASP A 123 -3.27 15.69 -4.05
CA ASP A 123 -1.97 16.28 -4.40
C ASP A 123 -0.82 15.69 -3.56
N ALA A 124 -1.09 15.35 -2.30
CA ALA A 124 -0.16 14.69 -1.38
C ALA A 124 0.28 13.32 -1.84
N LYS A 125 -0.68 12.53 -2.28
CA LYS A 125 -0.43 11.20 -2.82
C LYS A 125 0.35 11.29 -4.11
N ALA A 126 -0.06 12.18 -5.02
CA ALA A 126 0.61 12.40 -6.29
C ALA A 126 2.08 12.80 -6.08
N ALA A 127 2.30 13.73 -5.16
CA ALA A 127 3.60 14.16 -4.66
C ALA A 127 4.47 12.99 -4.19
N ARG A 128 3.99 12.23 -3.19
CA ARG A 128 4.70 11.04 -2.66
C ARG A 128 4.99 10.00 -3.75
N TRP A 129 4.02 9.74 -4.61
CA TRP A 129 4.16 8.77 -5.70
C TRP A 129 5.28 9.18 -6.66
N ARG A 130 5.26 10.43 -7.14
CA ARG A 130 6.32 11.00 -8.01
C ARG A 130 7.67 11.00 -7.31
N GLY A 131 7.74 11.35 -6.03
CA GLY A 131 8.97 11.36 -5.24
C GLY A 131 9.61 9.97 -5.17
N ARG A 132 8.83 8.93 -4.89
CA ARG A 132 9.32 7.54 -4.86
C ARG A 132 9.77 7.07 -6.25
N LYS A 133 9.06 7.42 -7.32
CA LYS A 133 9.50 7.13 -8.69
C LYS A 133 10.84 7.78 -9.03
N ALA A 134 11.05 9.03 -8.59
CA ALA A 134 12.33 9.71 -8.79
C ALA A 134 13.47 9.00 -8.04
N GLN A 135 13.25 8.58 -6.79
CA GLN A 135 14.24 7.79 -6.02
C GLN A 135 14.59 6.46 -6.72
N ILE A 136 13.60 5.76 -7.25
CA ILE A 136 13.81 4.51 -8.00
C ILE A 136 14.62 4.77 -9.27
N ALA A 137 14.28 5.83 -10.01
CA ALA A 137 14.98 6.20 -11.24
C ALA A 137 16.45 6.54 -10.96
N GLU A 138 16.72 7.37 -9.95
CA GLU A 138 18.08 7.73 -9.55
C GLU A 138 18.88 6.50 -9.06
N ALA A 139 18.25 5.61 -8.29
CA ALA A 139 18.86 4.36 -7.87
C ALA A 139 19.24 3.47 -9.08
N LYS A 140 18.35 3.33 -10.06
CA LYS A 140 18.61 2.54 -11.27
C LYS A 140 19.69 3.16 -12.16
N GLU A 141 19.73 4.48 -12.27
CA GLU A 141 20.82 5.19 -12.96
C GLU A 141 22.17 4.93 -12.25
N LYS A 142 22.19 5.03 -10.92
CA LYS A 142 23.37 4.74 -10.12
C LYS A 142 23.84 3.30 -10.29
N VAL A 143 22.93 2.33 -10.32
CA VAL A 143 23.27 0.92 -10.62
C VAL A 143 23.92 0.77 -12.00
N GLY A 144 23.46 1.51 -13.01
CA GLY A 144 24.05 1.52 -14.34
C GLY A 144 25.49 2.06 -14.36
N SER A 145 25.82 2.98 -13.45
CA SER A 145 27.16 3.57 -13.31
C SER A 145 28.15 2.74 -12.48
N LEU A 146 27.66 1.81 -11.65
CA LEU A 146 28.50 1.01 -10.75
C LEU A 146 29.11 -0.19 -11.48
N PRO A 147 30.38 -0.56 -11.20
CA PRO A 147 30.95 -1.80 -11.71
C PRO A 147 30.21 -3.02 -11.10
N PRO A 148 30.22 -4.19 -11.78
CA PRO A 148 29.69 -5.42 -11.21
C PRO A 148 30.29 -5.74 -9.84
N GLY A 149 29.45 -6.05 -8.86
CA GLY A 149 29.88 -6.34 -7.49
C GLY A 149 28.75 -6.22 -6.47
N ALA A 150 29.04 -6.62 -5.22
CA ALA A 150 28.05 -6.73 -4.15
C ALA A 150 27.27 -5.42 -3.87
N GLU A 151 27.92 -4.26 -4.00
CA GLU A 151 27.26 -2.97 -3.81
C GLU A 151 26.24 -2.66 -4.91
N ARG A 152 26.60 -2.94 -6.17
CA ARG A 152 25.71 -2.80 -7.33
C ARG A 152 24.52 -3.74 -7.19
N ASP A 153 24.76 -5.00 -6.86
CA ASP A 153 23.73 -6.02 -6.75
C ASP A 153 22.75 -5.71 -5.60
N LYS A 154 23.28 -5.23 -4.46
CA LYS A 154 22.47 -4.78 -3.33
C LYS A 154 21.58 -3.59 -3.70
N LEU A 155 22.12 -2.58 -4.37
CA LEU A 155 21.33 -1.42 -4.79
C LEU A 155 20.29 -1.80 -5.86
N GLN A 156 20.65 -2.66 -6.81
CA GLN A 156 19.73 -3.16 -7.83
C GLN A 156 18.57 -3.93 -7.21
N ALA A 157 18.85 -4.81 -6.24
CA ALA A 157 17.83 -5.56 -5.53
C ALA A 157 16.91 -4.63 -4.72
N ALA A 158 17.46 -3.66 -4.00
CA ALA A 158 16.69 -2.67 -3.25
C ALA A 158 15.81 -1.81 -4.16
N ALA A 159 16.35 -1.31 -5.28
CA ALA A 159 15.60 -0.50 -6.25
C ALA A 159 14.43 -1.29 -6.87
N ASN A 160 14.67 -2.54 -7.26
CA ASN A 160 13.63 -3.40 -7.84
C ASN A 160 12.55 -3.75 -6.81
N ARG A 161 12.96 -4.14 -5.59
CA ARG A 161 12.01 -4.49 -4.53
C ARG A 161 11.21 -3.27 -4.08
N PHE A 162 11.83 -2.09 -3.98
CA PHE A 162 11.13 -0.84 -3.65
C PHE A 162 10.11 -0.45 -4.73
N GLU A 163 10.46 -0.57 -6.01
CA GLU A 163 9.55 -0.30 -7.12
C GLU A 163 8.33 -1.22 -7.10
N THR A 164 8.56 -2.53 -6.98
CA THR A 164 7.50 -3.52 -6.87
C THR A 164 6.62 -3.26 -5.65
N ASN A 165 7.22 -3.15 -4.46
CA ASN A 165 6.48 -2.98 -3.22
C ASN A 165 5.76 -1.62 -3.15
N ASN A 166 6.28 -0.58 -3.80
CA ASN A 166 5.58 0.69 -3.90
C ASN A 166 4.25 0.56 -4.66
N SER A 167 4.16 -0.36 -5.63
CA SER A 167 2.92 -0.66 -6.34
C SER A 167 2.03 -1.65 -5.59
N VAL A 168 2.62 -2.73 -5.07
CA VAL A 168 1.91 -3.82 -4.40
C VAL A 168 1.23 -3.36 -3.10
N VAL A 169 1.80 -2.38 -2.38
CA VAL A 169 1.14 -1.84 -1.19
C VAL A 169 -0.19 -1.15 -1.51
N GLU A 170 -0.35 -0.60 -2.71
CA GLU A 170 -1.61 0.01 -3.15
C GLU A 170 -2.67 -1.09 -3.40
N GLN A 171 -2.27 -2.18 -4.05
CA GLN A 171 -3.13 -3.37 -4.21
C GLN A 171 -3.50 -3.99 -2.85
N ALA A 172 -2.57 -4.03 -1.89
CA ALA A 172 -2.82 -4.50 -0.53
C ALA A 172 -3.85 -3.63 0.20
N LYS A 173 -3.78 -2.30 0.03
CA LYS A 173 -4.78 -1.37 0.60
C LYS A 173 -6.16 -1.58 -0.02
N LEU A 174 -6.26 -1.85 -1.32
CA LEU A 174 -7.54 -2.21 -1.95
C LEU A 174 -8.07 -3.55 -1.43
N ALA A 175 -7.21 -4.56 -1.31
CA ALA A 175 -7.56 -5.87 -0.74
C ALA A 175 -7.99 -5.77 0.73
N GLN A 176 -7.49 -4.79 1.49
CA GLN A 176 -7.99 -4.49 2.82
C GLN A 176 -9.32 -3.71 2.77
N ASN A 177 -9.48 -2.75 1.86
CA ASN A 177 -10.67 -1.89 1.77
C ASN A 177 -11.94 -2.68 1.42
N VAL A 178 -11.84 -3.70 0.55
CA VAL A 178 -13.00 -4.51 0.16
C VAL A 178 -13.68 -5.21 1.36
N TYR A 179 -12.98 -5.38 2.48
CA TYR A 179 -13.60 -5.90 3.72
C TYR A 179 -14.55 -4.91 4.40
N ASN A 180 -14.35 -3.61 4.18
CA ASN A 180 -15.05 -2.53 4.85
C ASN A 180 -15.51 -1.47 3.83
N PRO A 181 -16.48 -1.78 2.97
CA PRO A 181 -16.90 -0.91 1.86
C PRO A 181 -17.58 0.39 2.31
N LYS A 182 -17.81 0.57 3.62
CA LYS A 182 -18.30 1.81 4.22
C LYS A 182 -17.17 2.81 4.49
N LEU A 183 -15.91 2.34 4.49
CA LEU A 183 -14.75 3.22 4.58
C LEU A 183 -14.55 3.89 3.23
N ASP A 184 -14.02 5.11 3.27
CA ASP A 184 -13.61 5.81 2.07
C ASP A 184 -12.63 4.97 1.25
N THR A 185 -12.69 5.18 -0.06
CA THR A 185 -11.79 4.49 -0.98
C THR A 185 -10.34 4.90 -0.69
N PRO A 186 -9.35 3.99 -0.79
CA PRO A 186 -7.96 4.36 -0.54
C PRO A 186 -7.50 5.52 -1.42
N GLU A 187 -6.68 6.38 -0.85
CA GLU A 187 -6.16 7.59 -1.50
C GLU A 187 -5.55 7.29 -2.88
N GLY A 188 -6.02 8.00 -3.91
CA GLY A 188 -5.62 7.80 -5.30
C GLY A 188 -6.48 6.79 -6.06
N TRP A 189 -7.51 6.22 -5.46
CA TRP A 189 -8.41 5.26 -6.10
C TRP A 189 -9.86 5.71 -6.05
N ASN A 190 -10.65 5.29 -7.04
CA ASN A 190 -12.08 5.52 -7.12
C ASN A 190 -12.81 4.18 -7.18
N ASN A 191 -13.76 3.92 -6.29
CA ASN A 191 -14.57 2.72 -6.34
C ASN A 191 -15.74 2.91 -7.31
N VAL A 192 -15.70 2.23 -8.47
CA VAL A 192 -16.69 2.36 -9.54
C VAL A 192 -17.69 1.21 -9.57
N SER A 193 -17.72 0.36 -8.53
CA SER A 193 -18.58 -0.83 -8.46
C SER A 193 -20.09 -0.53 -8.52
N GLY A 194 -20.47 0.72 -8.20
CA GLY A 194 -21.84 1.21 -8.24
C GLY A 194 -22.22 1.97 -9.52
N ASP A 195 -21.29 2.14 -10.47
CA ASP A 195 -21.50 2.95 -11.68
C ASP A 195 -21.66 2.05 -12.93
N PRO A 196 -22.88 1.86 -13.46
CA PRO A 196 -23.11 0.99 -14.62
C PRO A 196 -22.40 1.45 -15.89
N ALA A 197 -22.19 2.77 -16.08
CA ALA A 197 -21.53 3.30 -17.26
C ALA A 197 -20.04 2.95 -17.24
N LYS A 198 -19.40 3.09 -16.07
CA LYS A 198 -18.03 2.65 -15.84
C LYS A 198 -17.90 1.13 -15.97
N LEU A 199 -18.84 0.35 -15.45
CA LEU A 199 -18.74 -1.11 -15.49
C LEU A 199 -18.94 -1.72 -16.89
N ALA A 200 -19.65 -1.03 -17.78
CA ALA A 200 -19.87 -1.49 -19.15
C ALA A 200 -18.57 -1.76 -19.91
N GLN A 201 -17.51 -0.97 -19.65
CA GLN A 201 -16.19 -1.16 -20.28
C GLN A 201 -15.53 -2.49 -19.89
N TYR A 202 -15.89 -3.05 -18.73
CA TYR A 202 -15.40 -4.34 -18.24
C TYR A 202 -16.36 -5.51 -18.56
N LYS A 203 -17.49 -5.22 -19.23
CA LYS A 203 -18.64 -6.14 -19.39
C LYS A 203 -19.17 -6.69 -18.05
N LEU A 204 -19.02 -5.91 -16.98
CA LEU A 204 -19.49 -6.24 -15.64
C LEU A 204 -20.77 -5.44 -15.30
N LYS A 205 -21.48 -5.91 -14.29
CA LYS A 205 -22.68 -5.27 -13.72
C LYS A 205 -22.55 -5.21 -12.21
N SER A 206 -23.21 -4.26 -11.55
CA SER A 206 -23.17 -4.14 -10.08
C SER A 206 -23.63 -5.42 -9.37
N GLY A 207 -24.52 -6.20 -9.98
CA GLY A 207 -24.96 -7.50 -9.47
C GLY A 207 -23.88 -8.60 -9.47
N ASP A 208 -22.78 -8.42 -10.23
CA ASP A 208 -21.66 -9.37 -10.25
C ASP A 208 -20.83 -9.32 -8.96
N PHE A 209 -20.95 -8.24 -8.19
CA PHE A 209 -20.15 -7.94 -7.00
C PHE A 209 -20.75 -8.42 -5.68
N SER A 210 -21.94 -9.02 -5.71
CA SER A 210 -22.56 -9.66 -4.55
C SER A 210 -23.33 -10.91 -4.97
N ILE A 211 -23.49 -11.86 -4.05
CA ILE A 211 -24.36 -13.02 -4.23
C ILE A 211 -25.40 -12.98 -3.10
N PRO A 212 -26.71 -12.90 -3.40
CA PRO A 212 -27.76 -12.85 -2.39
C PRO A 212 -27.65 -14.01 -1.38
N GLY A 213 -27.81 -13.70 -0.09
CA GLY A 213 -27.73 -14.69 0.99
C GLY A 213 -26.31 -15.16 1.34
N THR A 214 -25.28 -14.48 0.85
CA THR A 214 -23.88 -14.80 1.14
C THR A 214 -23.07 -13.56 1.53
N ASN A 215 -21.84 -13.78 2.01
CA ASN A 215 -20.86 -12.72 2.25
C ASN A 215 -19.91 -12.52 1.05
N PHE A 216 -20.25 -13.02 -0.15
CA PHE A 216 -19.43 -12.80 -1.34
C PHE A 216 -19.38 -11.30 -1.64
N ARG A 217 -18.17 -10.81 -1.90
CA ARG A 217 -17.96 -9.44 -2.37
C ARG A 217 -16.77 -9.37 -3.30
N ALA A 218 -16.94 -8.61 -4.37
CA ALA A 218 -15.86 -8.11 -5.19
C ALA A 218 -16.12 -6.63 -5.50
N GLN A 219 -15.11 -5.89 -5.91
CA GLN A 219 -15.24 -4.47 -6.26
C GLN A 219 -14.29 -4.11 -7.41
N VAL A 220 -14.60 -3.03 -8.12
CA VAL A 220 -13.75 -2.45 -9.16
C VAL A 220 -13.25 -1.08 -8.71
N TYR A 221 -11.94 -0.90 -8.77
CA TYR A 221 -11.27 0.35 -8.44
C TYR A 221 -10.56 0.91 -9.67
N GLU A 222 -10.82 2.17 -10.00
CA GLU A 222 -10.09 2.89 -11.03
C GLU A 222 -9.03 3.80 -10.39
N PRO A 223 -7.78 3.80 -10.89
CA PRO A 223 -6.76 4.70 -10.39
C PRO A 223 -7.07 6.14 -10.79
N ASP A 224 -6.82 7.08 -9.89
CA ASP A 224 -6.86 8.50 -10.18
C ASP A 224 -5.63 8.87 -11.03
N LYS A 225 -5.88 9.32 -12.26
CA LYS A 225 -4.83 9.67 -13.23
C LYS A 225 -3.98 10.86 -12.78
N ASP A 226 -4.52 11.76 -11.97
CA ASP A 226 -3.75 12.90 -11.47
C ASP A 226 -2.79 12.49 -10.35
N VAL A 227 -3.01 11.30 -9.76
CA VAL A 227 -2.15 10.73 -8.73
C VAL A 227 -1.12 9.77 -9.34
N PHE A 228 -1.61 8.80 -10.10
CA PHE A 228 -0.80 7.68 -10.56
C PHE A 228 -0.39 7.78 -12.03
N GLY A 229 -0.88 8.77 -12.78
CA GLY A 229 -0.68 8.84 -14.23
C GLY A 229 -1.24 7.59 -14.91
N SER A 230 -0.37 6.87 -15.62
CA SER A 230 -0.67 5.59 -16.28
C SER A 230 -0.04 4.38 -15.59
N ASP A 231 0.46 4.54 -14.36
CA ASP A 231 1.24 3.49 -13.68
C ASP A 231 0.38 2.33 -13.17
N PHE A 232 -0.92 2.57 -12.98
CA PHE A 232 -1.87 1.54 -12.56
C PHE A 232 -2.95 1.33 -13.61
N LYS A 233 -3.37 0.07 -13.70
CA LYS A 233 -4.59 -0.37 -14.39
C LYS A 233 -5.76 -0.35 -13.40
N PRO A 234 -7.01 -0.32 -13.89
CA PRO A 234 -8.16 -0.65 -13.05
C PRO A 234 -7.98 -2.03 -12.38
N GLN A 235 -8.47 -2.17 -11.16
CA GLN A 235 -8.26 -3.35 -10.33
C GLN A 235 -9.60 -4.00 -9.99
N VAL A 236 -9.74 -5.30 -10.23
CA VAL A 236 -10.88 -6.11 -9.77
C VAL A 236 -10.47 -6.87 -8.51
N VAL A 237 -11.10 -6.54 -7.39
CA VAL A 237 -10.64 -6.96 -6.06
C VAL A 237 -11.65 -7.87 -5.40
N PHE A 238 -11.24 -9.05 -4.98
CA PHE A 238 -12.07 -10.06 -4.32
C PHE A 238 -11.87 -10.04 -2.79
N GLN A 239 -12.97 -9.97 -2.04
CA GLN A 239 -12.95 -10.11 -0.58
C GLN A 239 -12.70 -11.58 -0.19
N GLY A 240 -11.86 -11.81 0.81
CA GLY A 240 -11.81 -13.10 1.50
C GLY A 240 -12.83 -13.20 2.63
N THR A 241 -12.60 -14.09 3.59
CA THR A 241 -13.51 -14.30 4.74
C THR A 241 -13.35 -13.22 5.80
N ASP A 242 -14.45 -12.69 6.34
CA ASP A 242 -14.50 -11.59 7.33
C ASP A 242 -13.63 -11.85 8.58
N LYS A 243 -13.03 -10.78 9.13
CA LYS A 243 -12.16 -10.75 10.31
C LYS A 243 -12.85 -11.26 11.59
N THR A 244 -14.16 -11.01 11.74
CA THR A 244 -14.94 -11.52 12.88
C THR A 244 -15.02 -13.05 12.92
N SER A 245 -14.75 -13.71 11.79
CA SER A 245 -14.70 -15.16 11.65
C SER A 245 -13.27 -15.69 11.53
N MET A 246 -12.22 -14.87 11.66
CA MET A 246 -10.81 -15.28 11.44
C MET A 246 -10.23 -16.27 12.47
N SER A 247 -10.98 -16.69 13.48
CA SER A 247 -10.63 -17.85 14.31
C SER A 247 -11.25 -19.13 13.77
N ASP A 248 -12.51 -19.06 13.32
CA ASP A 248 -13.26 -20.21 12.78
C ASP A 248 -13.04 -20.43 11.27
N TRP A 249 -12.52 -19.43 10.56
CA TRP A 249 -12.35 -19.45 9.12
C TRP A 249 -11.40 -20.55 8.65
N LYS A 250 -10.39 -20.92 9.45
CA LYS A 250 -9.46 -21.98 9.06
C LYS A 250 -10.25 -23.28 8.93
N ASN A 251 -11.09 -23.54 9.92
CA ASN A 251 -12.00 -24.68 9.93
C ASN A 251 -13.09 -24.54 8.85
N ASN A 252 -13.64 -23.35 8.62
CA ASN A 252 -14.65 -23.11 7.58
C ASN A 252 -14.09 -23.16 6.14
N LEU A 253 -12.84 -22.77 5.92
CA LEU A 253 -12.14 -22.86 4.63
C LEU A 253 -11.71 -24.30 4.36
N LEU A 254 -11.26 -25.02 5.39
CA LEU A 254 -10.98 -26.46 5.33
C LEU A 254 -12.24 -27.31 5.09
N GLN A 255 -13.39 -26.94 5.69
CA GLN A 255 -14.68 -27.61 5.53
C GLN A 255 -15.52 -27.04 4.36
N GLY A 256 -15.09 -25.94 3.75
CA GLY A 256 -15.87 -25.04 2.90
C GLY A 256 -16.06 -25.45 1.44
N MET A 257 -15.52 -26.60 1.03
CA MET A 257 -15.51 -27.09 -0.36
C MET A 257 -16.88 -27.08 -1.08
N ASN A 258 -18.01 -27.01 -0.34
CA ASN A 258 -19.36 -26.96 -0.89
C ASN A 258 -19.96 -25.53 -1.01
N LYS A 259 -19.66 -24.59 -0.09
CA LYS A 259 -20.11 -23.17 -0.17
C LYS A 259 -19.25 -22.32 -1.11
N ASP A 260 -17.98 -22.71 -1.27
CA ASP A 260 -17.02 -22.12 -2.20
C ASP A 260 -17.47 -22.20 -3.66
N SER A 261 -18.42 -23.09 -3.98
CA SER A 261 -18.87 -23.31 -5.34
C SER A 261 -19.50 -22.08 -6.01
N ALA A 262 -20.34 -21.33 -5.29
CA ALA A 262 -20.95 -20.11 -5.82
C ALA A 262 -19.92 -18.98 -5.98
N TYR A 263 -18.94 -18.92 -5.07
CA TYR A 263 -17.90 -17.90 -5.03
C TYR A 263 -16.92 -18.07 -6.19
N TYR A 264 -16.39 -19.28 -6.38
CA TYR A 264 -15.54 -19.61 -7.53
C TYR A 264 -16.29 -19.58 -8.85
N SER A 265 -17.56 -20.01 -8.88
CA SER A 265 -18.40 -19.87 -10.09
C SER A 265 -18.56 -18.40 -10.49
N ARG A 266 -18.79 -17.51 -9.52
CA ARG A 266 -18.86 -16.06 -9.76
C ARG A 266 -17.50 -15.50 -10.19
N ALA A 267 -16.40 -15.90 -9.56
CA ALA A 267 -15.05 -15.46 -9.93
C ALA A 267 -14.69 -15.87 -11.38
N VAL A 268 -15.00 -17.12 -11.78
CA VAL A 268 -14.83 -17.59 -13.16
C VAL A 268 -15.75 -16.81 -14.12
N SER A 269 -16.97 -16.49 -13.72
CA SER A 269 -17.89 -15.67 -14.54
C SER A 269 -17.36 -14.24 -14.76
N ILE A 270 -16.82 -13.61 -13.71
CA ILE A 270 -16.13 -12.31 -13.80
C ILE A 270 -14.91 -12.43 -14.71
N GLY A 271 -14.08 -13.46 -14.55
CA GLY A 271 -12.93 -13.71 -15.43
C GLY A 271 -13.33 -13.84 -16.91
N LYS A 272 -14.42 -14.56 -17.22
CA LYS A 272 -14.96 -14.64 -18.59
C LYS A 272 -15.43 -13.29 -19.11
N ALA A 273 -16.07 -12.46 -18.28
CA ALA A 273 -16.52 -11.13 -18.68
C ALA A 273 -15.34 -10.22 -19.02
N LEU A 274 -14.29 -10.23 -18.19
CA LEU A 274 -13.05 -9.49 -18.42
C LEU A 274 -12.31 -9.97 -19.67
N ALA A 275 -12.22 -11.30 -19.88
CA ALA A 275 -11.62 -11.84 -21.11
C ALA A 275 -12.34 -11.34 -22.36
N LYS A 276 -13.68 -11.31 -22.31
CA LYS A 276 -14.53 -10.84 -23.42
C LYS A 276 -14.51 -9.33 -23.60
N SER A 277 -14.22 -8.57 -22.55
CA SER A 277 -14.16 -7.11 -22.64
C SER A 277 -12.91 -6.64 -23.36
N GLY A 278 -11.81 -7.41 -23.25
CA GLY A 278 -10.49 -6.99 -23.75
C GLY A 278 -9.89 -5.85 -22.92
N ALA A 279 -10.47 -5.54 -21.76
CA ALA A 279 -9.98 -4.50 -20.87
C ALA A 279 -8.70 -4.97 -20.18
N ASP A 280 -7.71 -4.08 -20.11
CA ASP A 280 -6.47 -4.32 -19.39
C ASP A 280 -6.68 -3.96 -17.91
N VAL A 281 -6.90 -4.98 -17.07
CA VAL A 281 -7.14 -4.84 -15.63
C VAL A 281 -6.29 -5.85 -14.88
N ASP A 282 -5.92 -5.52 -13.64
CA ASP A 282 -5.30 -6.49 -12.74
C ASP A 282 -6.34 -7.02 -11.75
N ILE A 283 -6.10 -8.23 -11.26
CA ILE A 283 -6.99 -8.93 -10.34
C ILE A 283 -6.31 -9.04 -8.98
N VAL A 284 -7.01 -8.70 -7.90
CA VAL A 284 -6.43 -8.68 -6.56
C VAL A 284 -7.28 -9.48 -5.58
N GLY A 285 -6.65 -10.16 -4.63
CA GLY A 285 -7.40 -10.84 -3.57
C GLY A 285 -6.57 -11.29 -2.39
N HIS A 286 -7.22 -11.39 -1.23
CA HIS A 286 -6.62 -11.85 0.01
C HIS A 286 -7.31 -13.11 0.54
N SER A 287 -6.56 -14.05 1.12
CA SER A 287 -7.13 -15.27 1.73
C SER A 287 -7.97 -16.07 0.72
N LEU A 288 -9.22 -16.43 1.04
CA LEU A 288 -10.18 -16.99 0.08
C LEU A 288 -10.36 -16.10 -1.17
N GLY A 289 -10.31 -14.78 -1.00
CA GLY A 289 -10.34 -13.82 -2.10
C GLY A 289 -9.15 -13.95 -3.04
N GLY A 290 -7.98 -14.35 -2.55
CA GLY A 290 -6.82 -14.65 -3.39
C GLY A 290 -7.01 -15.90 -4.25
N GLY A 291 -7.70 -16.92 -3.72
CA GLY A 291 -8.12 -18.09 -4.49
C GLY A 291 -9.08 -17.71 -5.61
N MET A 292 -10.08 -16.87 -5.31
CA MET A 292 -11.01 -16.33 -6.31
C MET A 292 -10.31 -15.46 -7.36
N ALA A 293 -9.38 -14.61 -6.95
CA ALA A 293 -8.54 -13.81 -7.84
C ALA A 293 -7.72 -14.71 -8.79
N SER A 294 -7.13 -15.77 -8.25
CA SER A 294 -6.41 -16.79 -9.05
C SER A 294 -7.35 -17.47 -10.05
N ALA A 295 -8.57 -17.84 -9.65
CA ALA A 295 -9.54 -18.46 -10.56
C ALA A 295 -9.96 -17.51 -11.70
N ALA A 296 -10.22 -16.24 -11.38
CA ALA A 296 -10.57 -15.22 -12.37
C ALA A 296 -9.41 -14.96 -13.33
N SER A 297 -8.18 -14.83 -12.82
CA SER A 297 -6.95 -14.67 -13.60
C SER A 297 -6.69 -15.85 -14.53
N ARG A 298 -6.79 -17.09 -14.02
CA ARG A 298 -6.65 -18.31 -14.81
C ARG A 298 -7.79 -18.52 -15.81
N THR A 299 -8.88 -17.74 -15.72
CA THR A 299 -9.97 -17.74 -16.69
C THR A 299 -9.79 -16.66 -17.76
N SER A 300 -9.26 -15.50 -17.38
CA SER A 300 -9.14 -14.34 -18.27
C SER A 300 -7.79 -14.20 -18.96
N GLY A 301 -6.72 -14.78 -18.39
CA GLY A 301 -5.34 -14.55 -18.79
C GLY A 301 -4.74 -13.27 -18.22
N LEU A 302 -5.50 -12.50 -17.44
CA LEU A 302 -5.06 -11.25 -16.83
C LEU A 302 -4.19 -11.49 -15.60
N ALA A 303 -3.33 -10.54 -15.28
CA ALA A 303 -2.42 -10.62 -14.15
C ALA A 303 -3.18 -10.60 -12.80
N ALA A 304 -2.61 -11.23 -11.78
CA ALA A 304 -3.16 -11.20 -10.44
C ALA A 304 -2.11 -10.99 -9.35
N THR A 305 -2.46 -10.20 -8.33
CA THR A 305 -1.70 -10.10 -7.09
C THR A 305 -2.52 -10.69 -5.95
N THR A 306 -1.97 -11.67 -5.26
CA THR A 306 -2.66 -12.35 -4.16
C THR A 306 -1.88 -12.22 -2.85
N PHE A 307 -2.61 -12.11 -1.75
CA PHE A 307 -2.06 -11.92 -0.40
C PHE A 307 -2.52 -13.03 0.52
N ASN A 308 -1.58 -13.72 1.18
CA ASN A 308 -1.86 -14.85 2.09
C ASN A 308 -2.93 -15.79 1.51
N SER A 309 -2.80 -16.15 0.24
CA SER A 309 -3.89 -16.70 -0.56
C SER A 309 -4.22 -18.15 -0.23
N ALA A 310 -5.50 -18.48 -0.30
CA ALA A 310 -5.92 -19.87 -0.47
C ALA A 310 -5.45 -20.42 -1.81
N GLY A 311 -5.14 -21.72 -1.84
CA GLY A 311 -4.80 -22.43 -3.06
C GLY A 311 -5.99 -22.63 -3.97
N LEU A 312 -5.70 -22.80 -5.26
CA LEU A 312 -6.71 -23.05 -6.28
C LEU A 312 -6.59 -24.50 -6.76
N ASN A 313 -7.68 -25.26 -6.67
CA ASN A 313 -7.70 -26.60 -7.26
C ASN A 313 -7.60 -26.48 -8.80
N PRO A 314 -6.72 -27.26 -9.47
CA PRO A 314 -6.55 -27.19 -10.92
C PRO A 314 -7.83 -27.39 -11.74
N SER A 315 -8.81 -28.13 -11.20
CA SER A 315 -10.09 -28.38 -11.86
C SER A 315 -11.11 -27.24 -11.72
N THR A 316 -10.89 -26.27 -10.82
CA THR A 316 -11.88 -25.24 -10.48
C THR A 316 -12.34 -24.44 -11.69
N VAL A 317 -11.40 -23.98 -12.52
CA VAL A 317 -11.74 -23.16 -13.70
C VAL A 317 -12.57 -23.96 -14.71
N ALA A 318 -12.15 -25.19 -15.02
CA ALA A 318 -12.86 -26.09 -15.92
C ALA A 318 -14.25 -26.48 -15.38
N ARG A 319 -14.35 -26.73 -14.07
CA ARG A 319 -15.60 -27.08 -13.39
C ARG A 319 -16.68 -26.02 -13.57
N TYR A 320 -16.31 -24.74 -13.62
CA TYR A 320 -17.24 -23.62 -13.84
C TYR A 320 -17.25 -23.13 -15.31
N GLY A 321 -16.83 -24.02 -16.23
CA GLY A 321 -16.91 -23.86 -17.67
C GLY A 321 -15.93 -22.83 -18.24
N GLY A 322 -14.88 -22.47 -17.52
CA GLY A 322 -13.74 -21.71 -18.05
C GLY A 322 -12.73 -22.65 -18.71
N THR A 323 -11.89 -22.12 -19.58
CA THR A 323 -10.70 -22.85 -20.07
C THR A 323 -9.50 -22.29 -19.31
N PRO A 324 -8.79 -23.08 -18.49
CA PRO A 324 -7.63 -22.58 -17.77
C PRO A 324 -6.57 -22.07 -18.75
N VAL A 325 -6.18 -20.81 -18.59
CA VAL A 325 -5.07 -20.19 -19.34
C VAL A 325 -3.91 -19.88 -18.38
N ALA A 326 -2.69 -19.87 -18.91
CA ALA A 326 -1.56 -19.36 -18.16
C ALA A 326 -1.76 -17.86 -17.91
N SER A 327 -1.39 -17.41 -16.71
CA SER A 327 -1.49 -16.01 -16.30
C SER A 327 -0.39 -15.70 -15.30
N ASP A 328 0.03 -14.43 -15.27
CA ASP A 328 1.02 -13.93 -14.32
C ASP A 328 0.35 -13.72 -12.95
N ILE A 329 0.71 -14.53 -11.96
CA ILE A 329 0.18 -14.44 -10.61
C ILE A 329 1.35 -14.22 -9.65
N GLN A 330 1.29 -13.12 -8.91
CA GLN A 330 2.28 -12.74 -7.90
C GLN A 330 1.68 -12.99 -6.50
N ALA A 331 2.26 -13.90 -5.74
CA ALA A 331 1.68 -14.45 -4.51
C ALA A 331 2.47 -14.02 -3.27
N TYR A 332 2.05 -12.93 -2.63
CA TYR A 332 2.66 -12.38 -1.42
C TYR A 332 2.18 -13.14 -0.17
N ARG A 333 3.13 -13.55 0.67
CA ARG A 333 2.87 -14.37 1.86
C ARG A 333 3.65 -13.85 3.04
N VAL A 334 2.97 -13.63 4.16
CA VAL A 334 3.64 -13.31 5.42
C VAL A 334 4.27 -14.59 6.00
N GLU A 335 5.55 -14.54 6.35
CA GLU A 335 6.27 -15.69 6.87
C GLU A 335 5.62 -16.26 8.13
N GLY A 336 5.27 -17.55 8.10
CA GLY A 336 4.67 -18.26 9.23
C GLY A 336 3.18 -17.97 9.47
N GLU A 337 2.50 -17.34 8.51
CA GLU A 337 1.04 -17.19 8.57
C GLU A 337 0.32 -18.54 8.47
N VAL A 338 -0.83 -18.65 9.14
CA VAL A 338 -1.48 -19.93 9.45
C VAL A 338 -1.96 -20.72 8.22
N LEU A 339 -2.31 -20.06 7.12
CA LEU A 339 -2.89 -20.69 5.94
C LEU A 339 -1.86 -21.37 5.07
N THR A 340 -0.84 -20.63 4.65
CA THR A 340 0.30 -21.17 3.90
C THR A 340 0.92 -22.32 4.66
N ALA A 341 1.13 -22.15 5.97
CA ALA A 341 1.64 -23.22 6.82
C ALA A 341 0.73 -24.46 6.83
N ALA A 342 -0.59 -24.29 6.83
CA ALA A 342 -1.52 -25.41 6.76
C ALA A 342 -1.50 -26.10 5.38
N GLN A 343 -1.54 -25.32 4.30
CA GLN A 343 -1.54 -25.81 2.92
C GLN A 343 -0.27 -26.60 2.60
N GLU A 344 0.89 -26.09 2.99
CA GLU A 344 2.19 -26.74 2.76
C GLU A 344 2.38 -28.00 3.62
N LYS A 345 1.88 -28.00 4.86
CA LYS A 345 1.90 -29.19 5.75
C LYS A 345 0.85 -30.25 5.41
N SER A 346 -0.03 -29.99 4.45
CA SER A 346 -1.09 -30.93 4.07
C SER A 346 -0.61 -32.12 3.25
N HIS A 347 0.67 -32.16 2.87
CA HIS A 347 1.26 -33.20 2.01
C HIS A 347 0.47 -33.42 0.71
N GLY A 348 -0.08 -32.34 0.14
CA GLY A 348 -0.82 -32.35 -1.13
C GLY A 348 -2.34 -32.55 -0.99
N LEU A 349 -2.86 -32.69 0.23
CA LEU A 349 -4.31 -32.75 0.47
C LEU A 349 -5.01 -31.40 0.22
N MET A 350 -4.31 -30.30 0.46
CA MET A 350 -4.77 -28.96 0.13
C MET A 350 -3.96 -28.37 -1.02
N PRO A 351 -4.61 -27.68 -1.97
CA PRO A 351 -3.88 -26.91 -2.97
C PRO A 351 -3.09 -25.79 -2.30
N THR A 352 -1.91 -25.50 -2.83
CA THR A 352 -1.11 -24.33 -2.45
C THR A 352 -1.50 -23.12 -3.31
N ALA A 353 -1.18 -21.91 -2.84
CA ALA A 353 -1.38 -20.69 -3.60
C ALA A 353 -0.65 -20.75 -4.96
N VAL A 354 -1.36 -20.37 -6.02
CA VAL A 354 -0.84 -20.32 -7.40
C VAL A 354 0.03 -19.07 -7.56
N GLY A 355 1.07 -19.17 -8.39
CA GLY A 355 1.90 -18.03 -8.78
C GLY A 355 3.28 -18.00 -8.14
N GLU A 356 4.04 -16.96 -8.47
CA GLU A 356 5.39 -16.71 -7.98
C GLU A 356 5.33 -16.23 -6.51
N PRO A 357 5.96 -16.94 -5.56
CA PRO A 357 5.88 -16.59 -4.15
C PRO A 357 6.81 -15.43 -3.78
N HIS A 358 6.27 -14.44 -3.05
CA HIS A 358 7.02 -13.34 -2.44
C HIS A 358 6.85 -13.37 -0.92
N ILE A 359 7.94 -13.56 -0.17
CA ILE A 359 7.87 -13.67 1.29
C ILE A 359 8.01 -12.29 1.94
N LEU A 360 7.07 -11.97 2.82
CA LEU A 360 7.03 -10.75 3.62
C LEU A 360 7.40 -11.05 5.07
N PRO A 361 8.16 -10.17 5.74
CA PRO A 361 8.38 -10.28 7.17
C PRO A 361 7.05 -10.09 7.92
N GLY A 362 6.92 -10.73 9.09
CA GLY A 362 5.72 -10.58 9.90
C GLY A 362 5.97 -10.90 11.37
N GLN A 363 5.33 -10.13 12.25
CA GLN A 363 5.38 -10.29 13.70
C GLN A 363 4.03 -10.76 14.26
N GLY A 364 4.04 -11.33 15.47
CA GLY A 364 2.84 -11.82 16.15
C GLY A 364 2.49 -13.28 15.86
N GLY A 365 1.33 -13.72 16.37
CA GLY A 365 0.84 -15.10 16.18
C GLY A 365 0.45 -15.41 14.74
N SER A 366 0.47 -16.69 14.36
CA SER A 366 0.22 -17.14 12.98
C SER A 366 -1.14 -16.74 12.40
N ILE A 367 -2.18 -16.59 13.24
CA ILE A 367 -3.51 -16.09 12.84
C ILE A 367 -3.47 -14.58 12.59
N ALA A 368 -2.76 -13.81 13.43
CA ALA A 368 -2.62 -12.37 13.24
C ALA A 368 -1.83 -12.07 11.96
N LYS A 369 -0.73 -12.80 11.72
CA LYS A 369 0.08 -12.74 10.49
C LYS A 369 -0.72 -12.97 9.20
N HIS A 370 -1.85 -13.66 9.28
CA HIS A 370 -2.73 -13.85 8.14
C HIS A 370 -3.44 -12.56 7.72
N GLY A 371 -3.68 -11.62 8.64
CA GLY A 371 -4.42 -10.39 8.35
C GLY A 371 -3.72 -9.46 7.36
N MET A 372 -4.52 -8.71 6.60
CA MET A 372 -4.01 -7.70 5.65
C MET A 372 -3.23 -6.56 6.31
N ASP A 373 -3.48 -6.27 7.59
CA ASP A 373 -2.65 -5.35 8.37
C ASP A 373 -1.20 -5.84 8.42
N LYS A 374 -0.97 -7.15 8.66
CA LYS A 374 0.38 -7.72 8.69
C LYS A 374 1.01 -7.86 7.31
N VAL A 375 0.21 -8.07 6.27
CA VAL A 375 0.68 -7.98 4.87
C VAL A 375 1.20 -6.56 4.57
N ILE A 376 0.40 -5.53 4.90
CA ILE A 376 0.77 -4.14 4.67
C ILE A 376 2.01 -3.77 5.50
N ASP A 377 2.07 -4.15 6.78
CA ASP A 377 3.22 -3.93 7.66
C ASP A 377 4.50 -4.54 7.04
N GLY A 378 4.43 -5.78 6.55
CA GLY A 378 5.57 -6.47 5.95
C GLY A 378 6.06 -5.80 4.65
N ILE A 379 5.14 -5.33 3.81
CA ILE A 379 5.48 -4.58 2.59
C ILE A 379 6.12 -3.23 2.96
N GLU A 380 5.53 -2.49 3.90
CA GLU A 380 6.06 -1.18 4.34
C GLU A 380 7.42 -1.30 5.05
N GLN A 381 7.65 -2.40 5.78
CA GLN A 381 8.96 -2.71 6.37
C GLN A 381 10.01 -2.88 5.27
N GLN A 382 9.78 -3.75 4.29
CA GLN A 382 10.71 -3.95 3.18
C GLN A 382 10.95 -2.65 2.40
N LYS A 383 9.89 -1.86 2.16
CA LYS A 383 10.01 -0.55 1.52
C LYS A 383 10.91 0.40 2.31
N THR A 384 10.80 0.41 3.63
CA THR A 384 11.62 1.26 4.50
C THR A 384 13.10 0.85 4.45
N GLU A 385 13.37 -0.46 4.49
CA GLU A 385 14.72 -1.02 4.35
C GLU A 385 15.34 -0.68 2.98
N ASP A 386 14.58 -0.84 1.91
CA ASP A 386 15.03 -0.57 0.55
C ASP A 386 15.24 0.92 0.32
N GLN A 387 14.31 1.76 0.79
CA GLN A 387 14.43 3.20 0.71
C GLN A 387 15.68 3.67 1.46
N THR A 388 15.95 3.14 2.66
CA THR A 388 17.18 3.44 3.41
C THR A 388 18.43 3.06 2.60
N THR A 389 18.41 1.91 1.93
CA THR A 389 19.52 1.45 1.08
C THR A 389 19.70 2.35 -0.14
N ILE A 390 18.60 2.77 -0.78
CA ILE A 390 18.59 3.68 -1.93
C ILE A 390 19.16 5.05 -1.54
N LEU A 391 18.61 5.67 -0.48
CA LEU A 391 19.02 7.00 -0.01
C LEU A 391 20.51 7.05 0.30
N LYS A 392 21.02 6.06 1.04
CA LYS A 392 22.45 5.93 1.32
C LYS A 392 23.30 5.86 0.06
N ALA A 393 22.83 5.21 -1.01
CA ALA A 393 23.58 5.06 -2.25
C ALA A 393 23.53 6.30 -3.16
N ILE A 394 22.47 7.11 -3.07
CA ILE A 394 22.28 8.33 -3.85
C ILE A 394 22.70 9.62 -3.11
N GLY A 395 23.28 9.47 -1.91
CA GLY A 395 23.84 10.57 -1.13
C GLY A 395 22.81 11.46 -0.43
N GLU A 396 21.65 10.89 -0.07
CA GLU A 396 20.58 11.53 0.70
C GLU A 396 20.42 10.86 2.07
#